data_AF-A0A7G1I9A3-F1
#
_entry.id   AF-A0A7G1I9A3-F1
#
_cell.length_a   1.000
_cell.length_b   1.000
_cell.length_c   1.000
_cell.angle_alpha   90.00
_cell.angle_beta   90.00
_cell.angle_gamma   90.00
#
_symmetry.space_group_name_H-M   'P 1'
#
loop_
_entity.id
_entity.type
_entity.pdbx_description
1 polymer ?
#
loop_
_entity_poly.entity_id
_entity_poly.type
_entity_poly.pdbx_seq_one_letter_code
_entity_poly.pdbx_strand_id
1 'polypeptide(L)'
;MRKLASQHNIDLAEVTGTGVGGRIRKQDVLAAAEQKKPAGQAPAPAPAPAAKAAAPSAPAPALAHLRGTTQKASRIRQITANKTRESLQATAQLTQTHEVDMTKIVALRARAKAAFAEREGVNLTFLPFFARAVIDALKIHPNINASYNEQTKEITYYDAEHLGFAVDTEQGLLSPSFTTPATCRWPGWPARLPTSLPARGRAT
;
A
#
# COMPACT_ATOMS: atom_id res chain seq x y z
N MET A 1 -61.90 2.64 40.29
CA MET A 1 -62.32 2.53 38.87
C MET A 1 -61.84 3.70 38.03
N ARG A 2 -62.20 4.96 38.34
CA ARG A 2 -61.72 6.15 37.58
C ARG A 2 -60.19 6.23 37.47
N LYS A 3 -59.45 5.94 38.55
CA LYS A 3 -57.97 5.91 38.56
C LYS A 3 -57.36 4.78 37.71
N LEU A 4 -58.13 3.72 37.41
CA LEU A 4 -57.67 2.57 36.61
C LEU A 4 -57.99 2.77 35.12
N ALA A 5 -59.12 3.41 34.80
CA ALA A 5 -59.46 3.84 33.44
C ALA A 5 -58.51 4.93 32.92
N SER A 6 -58.11 5.88 33.79
CA SER A 6 -57.12 6.91 33.44
C SER A 6 -55.72 6.35 33.17
N GLN A 7 -55.35 5.21 33.78
CA GLN A 7 -54.05 4.55 33.54
C GLN A 7 -54.00 3.81 32.20
N HIS A 8 -55.13 3.37 31.67
CA HIS A 8 -55.23 2.67 30.38
C HIS A 8 -55.79 3.56 29.25
N ASN A 9 -55.96 4.87 29.50
CA ASN A 9 -56.49 5.86 28.56
C ASN A 9 -57.87 5.48 27.98
N ILE A 10 -58.76 5.00 28.85
CA ILE A 10 -60.11 4.55 28.51
C ILE A 10 -61.11 5.57 29.03
N ASP A 11 -61.99 6.04 28.15
CA ASP A 11 -63.11 6.89 28.54
C ASP A 11 -64.21 6.02 29.16
N LEU A 12 -64.65 6.38 30.37
CA LEU A 12 -65.69 5.63 31.08
C LEU A 12 -67.09 5.84 30.47
N ALA A 13 -67.28 6.85 29.62
CA ALA A 13 -68.55 7.07 28.92
C ALA A 13 -68.81 6.02 27.82
N GLU A 14 -67.78 5.38 27.30
CA GLU A 14 -67.86 4.37 26.22
C GLU A 14 -67.89 2.92 26.74
N VAL A 15 -67.75 2.73 28.06
CA VAL A 15 -67.70 1.39 28.68
C VAL A 15 -69.06 1.04 29.29
N THR A 16 -69.72 0.02 28.74
CA THR A 16 -70.96 -0.52 29.28
C THR A 16 -70.69 -1.27 30.59
N GLY A 17 -71.19 -0.74 31.71
CA GLY A 17 -70.99 -1.35 33.04
C GLY A 17 -71.94 -2.52 33.32
N THR A 18 -71.40 -3.65 33.75
CA THR A 18 -72.20 -4.88 34.01
C THR A 18 -72.60 -5.06 35.48
N GLY A 19 -72.28 -4.09 36.36
CA GLY A 19 -72.65 -4.14 37.77
C GLY A 19 -74.11 -3.76 38.04
N VAL A 20 -74.69 -4.30 39.12
CA VAL A 20 -76.07 -4.01 39.57
C VAL A 20 -76.32 -2.50 39.67
N GLY A 21 -77.24 -2.00 38.84
CA GLY A 21 -77.57 -0.58 38.65
C GLY A 21 -76.73 0.14 37.58
N GLY A 22 -76.11 -0.56 36.63
CA GLY A 22 -75.33 0.04 35.53
C GLY A 22 -73.94 0.55 35.93
N ARG A 23 -73.40 0.09 37.07
CA ARG A 23 -72.09 0.55 37.57
C ARG A 23 -70.94 -0.21 36.91
N ILE A 24 -69.97 0.53 36.39
CA ILE A 24 -68.77 -0.01 35.73
C ILE A 24 -67.83 -0.65 36.76
N ARG A 25 -67.52 -1.94 36.57
CA ARG A 25 -66.61 -2.71 37.43
C ARG A 25 -65.18 -2.72 36.90
N LYS A 26 -64.22 -3.16 37.72
CA LYS A 26 -62.79 -3.22 37.37
C LYS A 26 -62.55 -4.13 36.15
N GLN A 27 -63.37 -5.18 36.05
CA GLN A 27 -63.35 -6.18 34.99
C GLN A 27 -63.75 -5.57 33.64
N ASP A 28 -64.79 -4.71 33.63
CA ASP A 28 -65.27 -4.04 32.41
C ASP A 28 -64.22 -3.06 31.84
N VAL A 29 -63.50 -2.34 32.71
CA VAL A 29 -62.40 -1.44 32.30
C VAL A 29 -61.20 -2.22 31.75
N LEU A 30 -60.90 -3.40 32.31
CA LEU A 30 -59.82 -4.24 31.82
C LEU A 30 -60.18 -4.93 30.49
N ALA A 31 -61.43 -5.36 30.31
CA ALA A 31 -61.92 -5.90 29.05
C ALA A 31 -61.90 -4.86 27.92
N ALA A 32 -62.30 -3.62 28.21
CA ALA A 32 -62.18 -2.50 27.26
C ALA A 32 -60.71 -2.14 26.95
N ALA A 33 -59.79 -2.31 27.92
CA ALA A 33 -58.36 -2.13 27.70
C ALA A 33 -57.75 -3.16 26.75
N GLU A 34 -58.18 -4.42 26.86
CA GLU A 34 -57.72 -5.49 25.97
C GLU A 34 -58.27 -5.36 24.56
N GLN A 35 -59.51 -4.87 24.40
CA GLN A 35 -60.11 -4.63 23.08
C GLN A 35 -59.54 -3.39 22.37
N LYS A 36 -58.93 -2.45 23.09
CA LYS A 36 -58.25 -1.25 22.52
C LYS A 36 -56.78 -1.50 22.17
N LYS A 37 -56.25 -2.72 22.37
CA LYS A 37 -55.01 -3.13 21.71
C LYS A 37 -55.29 -3.32 20.21
N PRO A 38 -54.64 -2.57 19.31
CA PRO A 38 -54.79 -2.84 17.89
C PRO A 38 -54.32 -4.26 17.60
N ALA A 39 -55.18 -5.03 16.93
CA ALA A 39 -54.82 -6.29 16.30
C ALA A 39 -53.64 -6.02 15.37
N GLY A 40 -52.45 -6.30 15.87
CA GLY A 40 -51.22 -6.28 15.10
C GLY A 40 -51.38 -7.24 13.94
N GLN A 41 -51.28 -6.68 12.74
CA GLN A 41 -51.03 -7.41 11.51
C GLN A 41 -49.97 -8.48 11.78
N ALA A 42 -50.23 -9.69 11.26
CA ALA A 42 -49.27 -10.77 11.25
C ALA A 42 -47.87 -10.24 10.89
N PRO A 43 -46.79 -10.66 11.57
CA PRO A 43 -45.47 -10.19 11.25
C PRO A 43 -45.17 -10.57 9.79
N ALA A 44 -45.03 -9.56 8.94
CA ALA A 44 -44.37 -9.71 7.66
C ALA A 44 -43.01 -10.37 7.95
N PRO A 45 -42.56 -11.36 7.14
CA PRO A 45 -41.29 -12.02 7.36
C PRO A 45 -40.21 -10.94 7.51
N ALA A 46 -39.55 -10.93 8.66
CA ALA A 46 -38.38 -10.08 8.85
C ALA A 46 -37.44 -10.33 7.66
N PRO A 47 -36.91 -9.28 7.00
CA PRO A 47 -35.93 -9.49 5.95
C PRO A 47 -34.83 -10.36 6.54
N ALA A 48 -34.64 -11.54 5.96
CA ALA A 48 -33.52 -12.40 6.29
C ALA A 48 -32.27 -11.51 6.30
N PRO A 49 -31.34 -11.67 7.27
CA PRO A 49 -30.10 -10.93 7.25
C PRO A 49 -29.53 -11.08 5.85
N ALA A 50 -29.43 -9.96 5.11
CA ALA A 50 -28.80 -9.98 3.81
C ALA A 50 -27.45 -10.65 4.03
N ALA A 51 -27.26 -11.82 3.41
CA ALA A 51 -25.99 -12.51 3.45
C ALA A 51 -24.95 -11.46 3.08
N LYS A 52 -24.07 -11.11 4.03
CA LYS A 52 -22.92 -10.27 3.74
C LYS A 52 -22.28 -10.92 2.52
N ALA A 53 -22.35 -10.22 1.38
CA ALA A 53 -21.64 -10.64 0.19
C ALA A 53 -20.22 -10.96 0.65
N ALA A 54 -19.80 -12.20 0.42
CA ALA A 54 -18.46 -12.63 0.80
C ALA A 54 -17.50 -11.57 0.26
N ALA A 55 -16.74 -10.95 1.16
CA ALA A 55 -15.68 -10.04 0.75
C ALA A 55 -14.85 -10.80 -0.29
N PRO A 56 -14.50 -10.19 -1.44
CA PRO A 56 -13.68 -10.87 -2.43
C PRO A 56 -12.45 -11.43 -1.71
N SER A 57 -12.23 -12.73 -1.85
CA SER A 57 -11.06 -13.39 -1.28
C SER A 57 -9.84 -12.62 -1.77
N ALA A 58 -9.03 -12.14 -0.83
CA ALA A 58 -7.77 -11.51 -1.19
C ALA A 58 -7.02 -12.49 -2.11
N PRO A 59 -6.50 -12.03 -3.27
CA PRO A 59 -5.79 -12.91 -4.17
C PRO A 59 -4.67 -13.60 -3.39
N ALA A 60 -4.63 -14.92 -3.47
CA ALA A 60 -3.57 -15.70 -2.84
C ALA A 60 -2.21 -15.17 -3.35
N PRO A 61 -1.17 -15.12 -2.50
CA PRO A 61 0.16 -14.73 -2.95
C PRO A 61 0.57 -15.56 -4.17
N ALA A 62 1.14 -14.91 -5.20
CA ALA A 62 1.47 -15.56 -6.48
C ALA A 62 2.28 -16.86 -6.34
N LEU A 63 3.04 -17.00 -5.26
CA LEU A 63 3.91 -18.14 -4.96
C LEU A 63 3.32 -19.13 -3.95
N ALA A 64 2.04 -19.02 -3.58
CA ALA A 64 1.41 -19.88 -2.57
C ALA A 64 1.46 -21.37 -2.94
N HIS A 65 1.44 -21.70 -4.23
CA HIS A 65 1.54 -23.05 -4.77
C HIS A 65 2.91 -23.73 -4.51
N LEU A 66 3.95 -22.97 -4.14
CA LEU A 66 5.29 -23.50 -3.87
C LEU A 66 5.47 -23.97 -2.42
N ARG A 67 4.50 -23.74 -1.53
CA ARG A 67 4.62 -24.15 -0.12
C ARG A 67 4.82 -25.65 0.02
N GLY A 68 5.84 -26.06 0.78
CA GLY A 68 6.18 -27.47 1.00
C GLY A 68 6.96 -28.12 -0.15
N THR A 69 7.24 -27.38 -1.23
CA THR A 69 8.05 -27.89 -2.34
C THR A 69 9.53 -27.54 -2.16
N THR A 70 10.40 -28.39 -2.70
CA THR A 70 11.84 -28.12 -2.80
C THR A 70 12.23 -28.09 -4.26
N GLN A 71 12.88 -27.01 -4.71
CA GLN A 71 13.32 -26.84 -6.09
C GLN A 71 14.77 -26.39 -6.12
N LYS A 72 15.50 -26.80 -7.16
CA LYS A 72 16.87 -26.36 -7.36
C LYS A 72 16.88 -24.87 -7.72
N ALA A 73 17.65 -24.08 -6.98
CA ALA A 73 17.81 -22.67 -7.28
C ALA A 73 18.47 -22.45 -8.65
N SER A 74 18.03 -21.43 -9.39
CA SER A 74 18.69 -21.00 -10.63
C SER A 74 20.13 -20.57 -10.37
N ARG A 75 20.98 -20.62 -11.41
CA ARG A 75 22.39 -20.22 -11.31
C ARG A 75 22.55 -18.77 -10.82
N ILE A 76 21.71 -17.86 -11.33
CA ILE A 76 21.69 -16.45 -10.94
C ILE A 76 21.39 -16.30 -9.43
N ARG A 77 20.40 -17.05 -8.91
CA ARG A 77 20.06 -17.03 -7.48
C ARG A 77 21.17 -17.58 -6.61
N GLN A 78 21.86 -18.64 -7.04
CA GLN A 78 23.00 -19.20 -6.30
C GLN A 78 24.15 -18.18 -6.21
N ILE A 79 24.51 -17.53 -7.32
CA ILE A 79 25.56 -16.51 -7.35
C ILE A 79 25.19 -15.33 -6.45
N THR A 80 23.95 -14.85 -6.55
CA THR A 80 23.44 -13.75 -5.73
C THR A 80 23.53 -14.09 -4.25
N ALA A 81 23.11 -15.30 -3.85
CA ALA A 81 23.19 -15.75 -2.46
C ALA A 81 24.63 -15.77 -1.95
N ASN A 82 25.57 -16.30 -2.72
CA ASN A 82 26.98 -16.33 -2.36
C ASN A 82 27.56 -14.92 -2.20
N LYS A 83 27.32 -14.03 -3.17
CA LYS A 83 27.84 -12.65 -3.16
C LYS A 83 27.23 -11.79 -2.06
N THR A 84 25.94 -11.96 -1.78
CA THR A 84 25.26 -11.24 -0.70
C THR A 84 25.82 -11.68 0.66
N ARG A 85 26.04 -12.98 0.86
CA ARG A 85 26.65 -13.52 2.08
C ARG A 85 28.09 -13.03 2.27
N GLU A 86 28.89 -13.06 1.20
CA GLU A 86 30.28 -12.55 1.20
C GLU A 86 30.31 -11.06 1.62
N SER A 87 29.44 -10.23 1.02
CA SER A 87 29.34 -8.80 1.35
C SER A 87 28.93 -8.55 2.80
N LEU A 88 27.97 -9.33 3.32
CA LEU A 88 27.52 -9.20 4.71
C LEU A 88 28.62 -9.58 5.72
N GLN A 89 29.46 -10.56 5.37
CA GLN A 89 30.54 -11.02 6.24
C GLN A 89 31.77 -10.10 6.20
N ALA A 90 32.05 -9.50 5.04
CA ALA A 90 33.22 -8.64 4.85
C ALA A 90 33.03 -7.21 5.37
N THR A 91 31.79 -6.71 5.46
CA THR A 91 31.55 -5.29 5.75
C THR A 91 30.68 -5.10 6.99
N ALA A 92 31.09 -4.17 7.88
CA ALA A 92 30.23 -3.70 8.96
C ALA A 92 29.11 -2.81 8.39
N GLN A 93 27.88 -3.32 8.39
CA GLN A 93 26.73 -2.59 7.86
C GLN A 93 26.14 -1.65 8.90
N LEU A 94 26.00 -0.38 8.53
CA LEU A 94 25.23 0.62 9.26
C LEU A 94 24.09 1.11 8.38
N THR A 95 22.87 1.14 8.92
CA THR A 95 21.71 1.70 8.22
C THR A 95 21.38 3.07 8.79
N GLN A 96 21.34 4.08 7.92
CA GLN A 96 20.86 5.42 8.25
C GLN A 96 19.64 5.74 7.39
N THR A 97 18.64 6.35 8.01
CA THR A 97 17.41 6.75 7.35
C THR A 97 17.27 8.26 7.42
N HIS A 98 16.97 8.88 6.28
CA HIS A 98 16.73 10.30 6.17
C HIS A 98 15.44 10.55 5.40
N GLU A 99 14.68 11.55 5.83
CA GLU A 99 13.49 12.02 5.13
C GLU A 99 13.84 13.24 4.29
N VAL A 100 13.35 13.28 3.05
CA VAL A 100 13.64 14.35 2.09
C VAL A 100 12.35 14.85 1.47
N ASP A 101 12.14 16.17 1.54
CA ASP A 101 11.01 16.81 0.85
C ASP A 101 11.24 16.85 -0.67
N MET A 102 10.34 16.18 -1.39
CA MET A 102 10.38 16.04 -2.85
C MET A 102 9.48 17.03 -3.59
N THR A 103 8.77 17.93 -2.90
CA THR A 103 7.74 18.82 -3.47
C THR A 103 8.22 19.56 -4.73
N LYS A 104 9.43 20.14 -4.68
CA LYS A 104 10.01 20.90 -5.81
C LYS A 104 10.34 20.01 -7.00
N ILE A 105 10.86 18.80 -6.76
CA ILE A 105 11.21 17.83 -7.81
C ILE A 105 9.94 17.28 -8.46
N VAL A 106 8.90 17.01 -7.68
CA VAL A 106 7.59 16.59 -8.19
C VAL A 106 7.01 17.66 -9.11
N ALA A 107 7.04 18.94 -8.70
CA ALA A 107 6.57 20.05 -9.53
C ALA A 107 7.42 20.25 -10.80
N LEU A 108 8.74 20.05 -10.73
CA LEU A 108 9.63 20.11 -11.89
C LEU A 108 9.33 18.98 -12.89
N ARG A 109 9.20 17.74 -12.39
CA ARG A 109 8.85 16.58 -13.20
C ARG A 109 7.49 16.78 -13.88
N ALA A 110 6.50 17.31 -13.16
CA ALA A 110 5.16 17.55 -13.71
C ALA A 110 5.19 18.49 -14.93
N ARG A 111 6.05 19.50 -14.92
CA ARG A 111 6.25 20.44 -16.02
C ARG A 111 7.00 19.82 -17.21
N ALA A 112 8.00 18.99 -16.94
CA ALA A 112 8.88 18.44 -17.98
C ALA A 112 8.44 17.09 -18.57
N LYS A 113 7.55 16.34 -17.90
CA LYS A 113 7.22 14.95 -18.25
C LYS A 113 6.66 14.78 -19.67
N ALA A 114 5.83 15.72 -20.14
CA ALA A 114 5.18 15.61 -21.44
C ALA A 114 6.20 15.78 -22.58
N ALA A 115 6.95 16.89 -22.56
CA ALA A 115 7.99 17.16 -23.53
C ALA A 115 9.10 16.08 -23.53
N PHE A 116 9.41 15.51 -22.36
CA PHE A 116 10.36 14.39 -22.28
C PHE A 116 9.81 13.10 -22.89
N ALA A 117 8.54 12.77 -22.63
CA ALA A 117 7.91 11.59 -23.21
C ALA A 117 7.79 11.70 -24.74
N GLU A 118 7.50 12.90 -25.26
CA GLU A 118 7.47 13.17 -26.70
C GLU A 118 8.85 13.00 -27.36
N ARG A 119 9.93 13.47 -26.71
CA ARG A 119 11.29 13.39 -27.26
C ARG A 119 11.90 12.00 -27.19
N GLU A 120 11.76 11.34 -26.04
CA GLU A 120 12.50 10.11 -25.74
C GLU A 120 11.64 8.84 -25.86
N GLY A 121 10.33 8.99 -26.07
CA GLY A 121 9.39 7.86 -26.13
C GLY A 121 9.21 7.12 -24.79
N VAL A 122 9.76 7.65 -23.69
CA VAL A 122 9.72 7.03 -22.36
C VAL A 122 9.28 8.02 -21.30
N ASN A 123 8.62 7.51 -20.26
CA ASN A 123 8.16 8.34 -19.15
C ASN A 123 9.33 8.82 -18.29
N LEU A 124 9.31 10.12 -17.95
CA LEU A 124 10.25 10.68 -16.99
C LEU A 124 9.97 10.12 -15.58
N THR A 125 10.93 9.42 -15.00
CA THR A 125 10.89 8.90 -13.62
C THR A 125 11.67 9.81 -12.66
N PHE A 126 11.67 9.47 -11.36
CA PHE A 126 12.45 10.22 -10.35
C PHE A 126 13.92 9.78 -10.26
N LEU A 127 14.24 8.55 -10.69
CA LEU A 127 15.60 7.99 -10.70
C LEU A 127 16.68 8.91 -11.27
N PRO A 128 16.49 9.62 -12.41
CA PRO A 128 17.53 10.51 -12.91
C PRO A 128 17.84 11.69 -11.97
N PHE A 129 16.87 12.19 -11.21
CA PHE A 129 17.14 13.25 -10.23
C PHE A 129 17.98 12.72 -9.07
N PHE A 130 17.72 11.49 -8.61
CA PHE A 130 18.52 10.83 -7.58
C PHE A 130 19.92 10.51 -8.08
N ALA A 131 20.05 9.94 -9.28
CA ALA A 131 21.34 9.60 -9.87
C ALA A 131 22.24 10.84 -9.98
N ARG A 132 21.69 11.99 -10.39
CA ARG A 132 22.45 13.24 -10.40
C ARG A 132 22.88 13.66 -8.99
N ALA A 133 21.93 13.71 -8.06
CA ALA A 133 22.22 14.15 -6.70
C ALA A 133 23.32 13.30 -6.05
N VAL A 134 23.29 11.98 -6.28
CA VAL A 134 24.33 11.06 -5.81
C VAL A 134 25.68 11.35 -6.45
N ILE A 135 25.76 11.51 -7.78
CA ILE A 135 27.03 11.84 -8.46
C ILE A 135 27.62 13.15 -7.93
N ASP A 136 26.81 14.19 -7.78
CA ASP A 136 27.27 15.48 -7.27
C ASP A 136 27.75 15.37 -5.81
N ALA A 137 27.06 14.56 -4.99
CA ALA A 137 27.47 14.31 -3.60
C ALA A 137 28.78 13.50 -3.52
N LEU A 138 28.98 12.48 -4.36
CA LEU A 138 30.19 11.66 -4.38
C LEU A 138 31.44 12.48 -4.73
N LYS A 139 31.32 13.50 -5.56
CA LYS A 139 32.40 14.44 -5.88
C LYS A 139 32.83 15.30 -4.68
N ILE A 140 31.88 15.64 -3.82
CA ILE A 140 32.13 16.45 -2.61
C ILE A 140 32.68 15.57 -1.48
N HIS A 141 32.29 14.29 -1.45
CA HIS A 141 32.62 13.34 -0.40
C HIS A 141 33.40 12.13 -0.95
N PRO A 142 34.70 12.29 -1.29
CA PRO A 142 35.51 11.24 -1.93
C PRO A 142 35.71 10.02 -1.03
N ASN A 143 35.61 10.18 0.29
CA ASN A 143 35.62 9.09 1.27
C ASN A 143 34.47 8.10 1.10
N ILE A 144 33.36 8.50 0.48
CA ILE A 144 32.23 7.62 0.16
C ILE A 144 32.46 6.88 -1.17
N ASN A 145 33.18 7.48 -2.12
CA ASN A 145 33.55 6.88 -3.40
C ASN A 145 34.92 6.18 -3.35
N ALA A 146 35.27 5.54 -2.23
CA ALA A 146 36.55 4.89 -2.03
C ALA A 146 36.40 3.39 -1.79
N SER A 147 37.45 2.62 -2.09
CA SER A 147 37.53 1.19 -1.79
C SER A 147 38.66 0.90 -0.83
N TYR A 148 38.39 0.11 0.20
CA TYR A 148 39.41 -0.41 1.10
C TYR A 148 39.83 -1.81 0.68
N ASN A 149 41.13 -2.01 0.48
CA ASN A 149 41.71 -3.32 0.22
C ASN A 149 42.31 -3.88 1.51
N GLU A 150 41.69 -4.92 2.07
CA GLU A 150 42.15 -5.54 3.32
C GLU A 150 43.53 -6.20 3.19
N GLN A 151 43.90 -6.68 2.00
CA GLN A 151 45.15 -7.39 1.77
C GLN A 151 46.34 -6.43 1.72
N THR A 152 46.20 -5.32 0.99
CA THR A 152 47.25 -4.30 0.90
C THR A 152 47.16 -3.26 2.01
N LYS A 153 46.04 -3.21 2.73
CA LYS A 153 45.72 -2.22 3.77
C LYS A 153 45.70 -0.79 3.24
N GLU A 154 45.33 -0.63 1.98
CA GLU A 154 45.29 0.66 1.28
C GLU A 154 43.84 1.09 1.03
N ILE A 155 43.62 2.40 0.99
CA ILE A 155 42.36 3.01 0.57
C ILE A 155 42.60 3.64 -0.80
N THR A 156 41.84 3.19 -1.79
CA THR A 156 41.85 3.74 -3.14
C THR A 156 40.71 4.75 -3.28
N TYR A 157 41.06 5.98 -3.64
CA TYR A 157 40.11 7.04 -3.98
C TYR A 157 40.02 7.16 -5.50
N TYR A 158 38.81 7.04 -6.05
CA TYR A 158 38.60 7.09 -7.50
C TYR A 158 38.36 8.52 -7.99
N ASP A 159 38.77 8.80 -9.23
CA ASP A 159 38.58 10.08 -9.94
C ASP A 159 37.30 10.11 -10.80
N ALA A 160 36.56 9.00 -10.84
CA ALA A 160 35.33 8.85 -11.61
C ALA A 160 34.22 8.17 -10.79
N GLU A 161 32.97 8.49 -11.12
CA GLU A 161 31.79 7.90 -10.51
C GLU A 161 31.07 6.95 -11.49
N HIS A 162 30.86 5.71 -11.04
CA HIS A 162 30.11 4.70 -11.77
C HIS A 162 28.90 4.27 -10.93
N LEU A 163 27.70 4.40 -11.49
CA LEU A 163 26.47 4.07 -10.78
C LEU A 163 25.86 2.78 -11.32
N GLY A 164 25.73 1.77 -10.46
CA GLY A 164 24.95 0.56 -10.73
C GLY A 164 23.48 0.77 -10.36
N PHE A 165 22.57 0.27 -11.20
CA PHE A 165 21.15 0.26 -10.90
C PHE A 165 20.67 -1.18 -10.74
N ALA A 166 20.20 -1.52 -9.54
CA ALA A 166 19.57 -2.82 -9.29
C ALA A 166 18.18 -2.88 -9.95
N VAL A 167 18.01 -3.77 -10.91
CA VAL A 167 16.76 -4.01 -11.64
C VAL A 167 16.34 -5.46 -11.41
N ASP A 168 15.13 -5.63 -10.90
CA ASP A 168 14.50 -6.95 -10.76
C ASP A 168 13.89 -7.38 -12.10
N THR A 169 14.27 -8.57 -12.57
CA THR A 169 13.76 -9.16 -13.81
C THR A 169 13.28 -10.58 -13.54
N GLU A 170 12.54 -11.17 -14.49
CA GLU A 170 12.00 -12.53 -14.34
C GLU A 170 13.11 -13.59 -14.12
N GLN A 171 14.29 -13.34 -14.69
CA GLN A 171 15.47 -14.21 -14.56
C GLN A 171 16.23 -13.98 -13.25
N GLY A 172 16.01 -12.85 -12.58
CA GLY A 172 16.60 -12.50 -11.29
C GLY A 172 17.13 -11.06 -11.24
N LEU A 173 17.96 -10.78 -10.24
CA LEU A 173 18.54 -9.45 -10.05
C LEU A 173 19.63 -9.17 -11.10
N LEU A 174 19.44 -8.11 -11.88
CA LEU A 174 20.46 -7.59 -12.79
C LEU A 174 20.88 -6.19 -12.34
N SER A 175 22.18 -5.92 -12.35
CA SER A 175 22.73 -4.63 -11.93
C SER A 175 23.57 -3.99 -13.05
N PRO A 176 22.94 -3.45 -14.08
CA PRO A 176 23.68 -2.73 -15.10
C PRO A 176 24.26 -1.41 -14.57
N SER A 177 25.41 -0.99 -15.11
CA SER A 177 26.15 0.18 -14.68
C SER A 177 26.17 1.30 -15.72
N PHE A 178 26.22 2.53 -15.21
CA PHE A 178 26.48 3.73 -15.98
C PHE A 178 27.85 4.30 -15.63
N THR A 179 28.68 4.54 -16.65
CA THR A 179 30.03 5.07 -16.51
C THR A 179 30.01 6.57 -16.81
N THR A 180 30.38 7.39 -15.82
CA THR A 180 30.57 8.83 -16.03
C THR A 180 32.07 9.12 -16.05
N PRO A 181 32.63 9.73 -17.11
CA PRO A 181 34.00 10.22 -17.07
C PRO A 181 34.10 11.49 -16.20
N ALA A 182 35.23 11.66 -15.51
CA ALA A 182 35.51 12.77 -14.58
C ALA A 182 35.18 14.18 -15.12
N THR A 183 35.34 14.39 -16.43
CA THR A 183 35.20 15.67 -17.14
C THR A 183 33.83 15.92 -17.78
N CYS A 184 32.82 15.08 -17.53
CA CYS A 184 31.52 15.24 -18.20
C CYS A 184 30.77 16.52 -17.75
N ARG A 185 30.94 17.61 -18.50
CA ARG A 185 30.12 18.84 -18.41
C ARG A 185 28.73 18.58 -18.95
N TRP A 186 27.74 19.20 -18.33
CA TRP A 186 26.37 18.70 -18.27
C TRP A 186 25.33 19.50 -19.09
N PRO A 187 25.46 19.69 -20.42
CA PRO A 187 24.34 20.08 -21.27
C PRO A 187 23.91 18.87 -22.12
N GLY A 188 22.80 18.23 -21.77
CA GLY A 188 22.21 17.16 -22.61
C GLY A 188 22.01 15.78 -21.95
N TRP A 189 21.86 15.74 -20.61
CA TRP A 189 21.52 14.52 -19.87
C TRP A 189 20.36 13.67 -20.42
N PRO A 190 19.27 14.21 -21.01
CA PRO A 190 18.21 13.31 -21.50
C PRO A 190 18.65 12.42 -22.68
N ALA A 191 19.64 12.82 -23.48
CA ALA A 191 20.05 12.07 -24.68
C ALA A 191 20.98 10.87 -24.39
N ARG A 192 21.50 10.75 -23.16
CA ARG A 192 22.45 9.69 -22.77
C ARG A 192 22.05 8.93 -21.50
N LEU A 193 20.82 9.11 -21.00
CA LEU A 193 20.23 8.06 -20.19
C LEU A 193 20.17 6.82 -21.08
N PRO A 194 20.69 5.66 -20.66
CA PRO A 194 20.33 4.43 -21.33
C PRO A 194 18.88 4.16 -20.88
N THR A 195 17.93 4.84 -21.52
CA THR A 195 16.48 4.57 -21.49
C THR A 195 16.19 3.10 -21.79
N SER A 196 17.14 2.45 -22.43
CA SER A 196 17.23 1.02 -22.64
C SER A 196 17.66 0.15 -21.43
N LEU A 197 17.99 0.64 -20.23
CA LEU A 197 18.46 -0.21 -19.12
C LEU A 197 17.38 -1.18 -18.60
N PRO A 198 16.15 -0.72 -18.32
CA PRO A 198 15.05 -1.62 -17.97
C PRO A 198 14.58 -2.47 -19.16
N ALA A 199 14.89 -2.06 -20.40
CA ALA A 199 14.51 -2.78 -21.62
C ALA A 199 15.56 -3.84 -22.02
N ARG A 200 16.86 -3.55 -21.88
CA ARG A 200 17.99 -4.47 -22.12
C ARG A 200 18.04 -5.56 -21.06
N GLY A 201 17.75 -5.24 -19.79
CA GLY A 201 17.64 -6.25 -18.74
C GLY A 201 16.42 -7.18 -18.88
N ARG A 202 15.41 -6.77 -19.67
CA ARG A 202 14.22 -7.58 -19.98
C ARG A 202 14.29 -8.28 -21.34
N ALA A 203 15.23 -7.91 -22.21
CA ALA A 203 15.34 -8.40 -23.59
C ALA A 203 16.42 -9.49 -23.77
N THR A 204 16.89 -10.10 -22.69
CA THR A 204 17.80 -11.26 -22.68
C THR A 204 17.26 -12.31 -21.73
#